data_AF-A0A4V4LCS2-F1
#
_entry.id   AF-A0A4V4LCS2-F1
#
_cell.length_a   1.000
_cell.length_b   1.000
_cell.length_c   1.000
_cell.angle_alpha   90.00
_cell.angle_beta   90.00
_cell.angle_gamma   90.00
#
_symmetry.space_group_name_H-M   'P 1'
#
loop_
_entity.id
_entity.type
_entity.pdbx_description
1 polymer ?
#
loop_
_entity_poly.entity_id
_entity_poly.type
_entity_poly.pdbx_seq_one_letter_code
_entity_poly.pdbx_strand_id
1 'polypeptide(L)'
;MFFNTIALTTALLAGSSMAEIIWDGRFTETSAAEIGKWSWENQVGAYQYYIHGSGATTDYVNISPDYVNPADKSSSDGARITVDGTSSWNGQTMMRTELIPSTKAAINKGKKFYHFSLKRAAENAPDATAEHQVAFFESHFTELKYGVDGSDGKLQWMTDSKSQFDMDFDADVWHNVAYGIDFDAKTVEFYHSTGADELVSKAGPLSAAVASDGADWHVGVLKFSQTKEDWFFSSVYIEDGELTTSVSGPGGDAATPSKASSAVAESSVAPATTSSAAPASSSSAAAISSQAAVVETTSSAAPAETTPSAAPSSVAAVSSSSSAAPTTLQTMVRPTSPNSSVATAETTAVASSSTVAAISTSASEAAPSSTDDGCSVEYVYV
;
A
#
# COMPACT_ATOMS: atom_id res chain seq x y z
N MET A 1 -66.21 16.34 -18.30
CA MET A 1 -65.46 16.81 -17.12
C MET A 1 -65.10 15.58 -16.31
N PHE A 2 -63.90 15.03 -16.53
CA PHE A 2 -62.76 15.06 -15.58
C PHE A 2 -62.76 13.79 -14.71
N PHE A 3 -61.69 13.02 -14.49
CA PHE A 3 -60.34 12.88 -15.01
C PHE A 3 -59.98 11.41 -14.76
N ASN A 4 -59.32 10.73 -15.71
CA ASN A 4 -58.83 9.36 -15.51
C ASN A 4 -57.45 9.46 -14.84
N THR A 5 -57.33 9.03 -13.59
CA THR A 5 -56.08 9.07 -12.83
C THR A 5 -55.20 7.89 -13.23
N ILE A 6 -54.25 8.13 -14.13
CA ILE A 6 -53.18 7.17 -14.43
C ILE A 6 -52.12 7.35 -13.34
N ALA A 7 -52.05 6.38 -12.42
CA ALA A 7 -50.94 6.27 -11.48
C ALA A 7 -49.70 5.78 -12.25
N LEU A 8 -48.74 6.67 -12.45
CA LEU A 8 -47.43 6.34 -13.01
C LEU A 8 -46.52 5.90 -11.87
N THR A 9 -46.44 4.59 -11.64
CA THR A 9 -45.49 3.99 -10.69
C THR A 9 -44.10 3.99 -11.34
N THR A 10 -43.31 5.03 -11.11
CA THR A 10 -41.89 5.03 -11.47
C THR A 10 -41.16 4.08 -10.53
N ALA A 11 -40.93 2.85 -10.96
CA ALA A 11 -40.01 1.95 -10.30
C ALA A 11 -38.58 2.49 -10.49
N LEU A 12 -38.02 3.07 -9.44
CA LEU A 12 -36.61 3.44 -9.39
C LEU A 12 -35.81 2.13 -9.35
N LEU A 13 -35.18 1.75 -10.47
CA LEU A 13 -34.16 0.70 -10.47
C LEU A 13 -32.98 1.23 -9.64
N ALA A 14 -32.92 0.87 -8.36
CA ALA A 14 -31.67 0.89 -7.62
C ALA A 14 -30.77 -0.17 -8.26
N GLY A 15 -29.89 0.24 -9.18
CA GLY A 15 -28.79 -0.62 -9.60
C GLY A 15 -27.89 -0.84 -8.40
N SER A 16 -27.68 -2.10 -7.98
CA SER A 16 -26.55 -2.42 -7.10
C SER A 16 -25.28 -1.97 -7.82
N SER A 17 -24.56 -1.02 -7.26
CA SER A 17 -23.22 -0.66 -7.71
C SER A 17 -22.29 -1.78 -7.26
N MET A 18 -22.16 -2.81 -8.08
CA MET A 18 -21.19 -3.87 -7.86
C MET A 18 -19.79 -3.27 -7.70
N ALA A 19 -18.93 -3.91 -6.91
CA ALA A 19 -17.54 -3.52 -6.75
C ALA A 19 -16.82 -3.46 -8.12
N GLU A 20 -16.23 -2.31 -8.44
CA GLU A 20 -15.41 -2.11 -9.65
C GLU A 20 -14.01 -1.66 -9.22
N ILE A 21 -12.98 -2.44 -9.58
CA ILE A 21 -11.59 -2.02 -9.41
C ILE A 21 -11.30 -0.88 -10.39
N ILE A 22 -11.04 0.32 -9.88
CA ILE A 22 -10.73 1.51 -10.67
C ILE A 22 -9.23 1.79 -10.78
N TRP A 23 -8.43 1.16 -9.93
CA TRP A 23 -6.98 1.09 -10.05
C TRP A 23 -6.47 -0.21 -9.40
N ASP A 24 -5.57 -0.89 -10.09
CA ASP A 24 -5.06 -2.21 -9.69
C ASP A 24 -3.54 -2.14 -9.45
N GLY A 25 -3.14 -2.33 -8.20
CA GLY A 25 -1.76 -2.32 -7.74
C GLY A 25 -1.28 -3.69 -7.23
N ARG A 26 -1.98 -4.78 -7.54
CA ARG A 26 -1.76 -6.12 -6.94
C ARG A 26 -0.45 -6.83 -7.31
N PHE A 27 0.54 -6.09 -7.82
CA PHE A 27 1.88 -6.57 -8.23
C PHE A 27 1.88 -7.79 -9.18
N THR A 28 0.72 -8.14 -9.73
CA THR A 28 0.52 -9.33 -10.56
C THR A 28 1.20 -9.14 -11.90
N GLU A 29 2.00 -10.13 -12.31
CA GLU A 29 2.82 -10.07 -13.53
C GLU A 29 3.71 -8.82 -13.59
N THR A 30 4.11 -8.30 -12.42
CA THR A 30 4.99 -7.13 -12.26
C THR A 30 6.36 -7.56 -11.74
N SER A 31 7.39 -6.75 -11.99
CA SER A 31 8.70 -6.96 -11.38
C SER A 31 9.27 -5.64 -10.87
N ALA A 32 10.27 -5.72 -9.99
CA ALA A 32 11.03 -4.55 -9.56
C ALA A 32 11.62 -3.76 -10.75
N ALA A 33 12.04 -4.48 -11.81
CA ALA A 33 12.53 -3.85 -13.03
C ALA A 33 11.44 -3.08 -13.79
N GLU A 34 10.21 -3.61 -13.87
CA GLU A 34 9.07 -2.89 -14.47
C GLU A 34 8.70 -1.64 -13.67
N ILE A 35 8.69 -1.73 -12.33
CA ILE A 35 8.47 -0.57 -11.44
C ILE A 35 9.51 0.52 -11.71
N GLY A 36 10.78 0.14 -11.89
CA GLY A 36 11.88 1.06 -12.22
C GLY A 36 11.80 1.72 -13.60
N LYS A 37 10.85 1.35 -14.47
CA LYS A 37 10.67 2.00 -15.79
C LYS A 37 9.84 3.27 -15.74
N TRP A 38 9.11 3.50 -14.66
CA TRP A 38 8.34 4.73 -14.50
C TRP A 38 9.28 5.94 -14.41
N SER A 39 8.92 7.04 -15.07
CA SER A 39 9.56 8.33 -14.87
C SER A 39 8.55 9.47 -15.09
N TRP A 40 8.94 10.70 -14.72
CA TRP A 40 8.12 11.89 -14.98
C TRP A 40 7.83 12.11 -16.48
N GLU A 41 8.74 11.67 -17.36
CA GLU A 41 8.59 11.77 -18.81
C GLU A 41 7.88 10.54 -19.42
N ASN A 42 7.85 9.42 -18.68
CA ASN A 42 7.27 8.16 -19.13
C ASN A 42 6.54 7.45 -17.97
N GLN A 43 5.33 7.92 -17.67
CA GLN A 43 4.49 7.43 -16.57
C GLN A 43 3.80 6.09 -16.92
N VAL A 44 4.61 5.04 -17.09
CA VAL A 44 4.15 3.67 -17.40
C VAL A 44 3.91 2.84 -16.13
N GLY A 45 3.10 1.80 -16.26
CA GLY A 45 2.80 0.89 -15.15
C GLY A 45 1.81 1.47 -14.13
N ALA A 46 1.50 0.65 -13.12
CA ALA A 46 0.49 0.98 -12.10
C ALA A 46 0.99 1.92 -11.00
N TYR A 47 2.31 2.09 -10.87
CA TYR A 47 2.93 2.82 -9.77
C TYR A 47 3.88 3.91 -10.29
N GLN A 48 3.80 5.08 -9.65
CA GLN A 48 4.86 6.07 -9.66
C GLN A 48 5.94 5.62 -8.69
N TYR A 49 7.19 5.71 -9.13
CA TYR A 49 8.34 5.28 -8.33
C TYR A 49 9.43 6.35 -8.39
N TYR A 50 9.44 7.22 -7.38
CA TYR A 50 10.45 8.28 -7.25
C TYR A 50 10.82 8.61 -5.79
N ILE A 51 10.08 8.11 -4.81
CA ILE A 51 10.35 8.30 -3.38
C ILE A 51 11.12 7.08 -2.87
N HIS A 52 12.41 7.08 -3.13
CA HIS A 52 13.34 6.03 -2.75
C HIS A 52 14.76 6.58 -2.58
N GLY A 53 15.67 5.73 -2.09
CA GLY A 53 17.09 6.04 -1.97
C GLY A 53 17.84 6.02 -3.31
N SER A 54 19.17 6.18 -3.26
CA SER A 54 20.00 6.23 -4.48
C SER A 54 20.38 4.86 -5.07
N GLY A 55 20.04 3.77 -4.38
CA GLY A 55 20.28 2.40 -4.80
C GLY A 55 19.41 1.94 -5.98
N ALA A 56 19.62 0.70 -6.41
CA ALA A 56 18.80 0.07 -7.44
C ALA A 56 17.38 -0.19 -6.91
N THR A 57 16.39 -0.30 -7.80
CA THR A 57 15.00 -0.61 -7.38
C THR A 57 14.91 -1.88 -6.51
N THR A 58 15.71 -2.90 -6.81
CA THR A 58 15.76 -4.16 -6.04
C THR A 58 16.34 -4.03 -4.63
N ASP A 59 17.01 -2.91 -4.31
CA ASP A 59 17.47 -2.64 -2.95
C ASP A 59 16.27 -2.29 -2.04
N TYR A 60 15.19 -1.75 -2.63
CA TYR A 60 14.05 -1.19 -1.91
C TYR A 60 12.74 -1.94 -2.16
N VAL A 61 12.52 -2.48 -3.36
CA VAL A 61 11.28 -3.16 -3.76
C VAL A 61 11.62 -4.49 -4.42
N ASN A 62 11.12 -5.57 -3.84
CA ASN A 62 11.26 -6.92 -4.39
C ASN A 62 9.87 -7.56 -4.55
N ILE A 63 9.63 -8.20 -5.70
CA ILE A 63 8.34 -8.82 -6.02
C ILE A 63 8.53 -10.34 -6.03
N SER A 64 7.64 -11.08 -5.36
CA SER A 64 7.70 -12.54 -5.26
C SER A 64 6.33 -13.13 -4.88
N PRO A 65 6.02 -14.37 -5.31
CA PRO A 65 4.85 -15.11 -4.79
C PRO A 65 4.95 -15.42 -3.29
N ASP A 66 6.15 -15.38 -2.70
CA ASP A 66 6.33 -15.59 -1.25
C ASP A 66 5.90 -14.37 -0.41
N TYR A 67 5.65 -13.23 -1.06
CA TYR A 67 5.34 -11.96 -0.40
C TYR A 67 3.85 -11.62 -0.48
N VAL A 68 2.99 -12.56 -0.89
CA VAL A 68 1.54 -12.37 -1.00
C VAL A 68 0.81 -12.96 0.21
N ASN A 69 -0.34 -12.40 0.58
CA ASN A 69 -1.27 -13.09 1.47
C ASN A 69 -1.71 -14.40 0.79
N PRO A 70 -1.45 -15.59 1.36
CA PRO A 70 -1.83 -16.86 0.73
C PRO A 70 -3.35 -17.02 0.52
N ALA A 71 -4.18 -16.25 1.23
CA ALA A 71 -5.63 -16.21 1.04
C ALA A 71 -6.07 -15.32 -0.13
N ASP A 72 -5.21 -14.42 -0.61
CA ASP A 72 -5.43 -13.67 -1.83
C ASP A 72 -5.19 -14.58 -3.04
N LYS A 73 -6.27 -14.91 -3.75
CA LYS A 73 -6.24 -15.74 -4.96
C LYS A 73 -6.20 -14.92 -6.24
N SER A 74 -6.33 -13.60 -6.11
CA SER A 74 -6.36 -12.67 -7.23
C SER A 74 -5.00 -12.04 -7.53
N SER A 75 -4.05 -12.12 -6.59
CA SER A 75 -2.67 -11.67 -6.77
C SER A 75 -1.72 -12.86 -6.96
N SER A 76 -0.90 -12.83 -8.01
CA SER A 76 0.18 -13.84 -8.19
C SER A 76 1.38 -13.59 -7.28
N ASP A 77 1.62 -12.32 -6.97
CA ASP A 77 2.81 -11.84 -6.27
C ASP A 77 2.43 -10.80 -5.22
N GLY A 78 3.33 -10.61 -4.26
CA GLY A 78 3.33 -9.44 -3.39
C GLY A 78 4.67 -8.72 -3.43
N ALA A 79 4.77 -7.62 -2.70
CA ALA A 79 5.95 -6.80 -2.60
C ALA A 79 6.56 -6.88 -1.20
N ARG A 80 7.88 -7.08 -1.13
CA ARG A 80 8.68 -6.71 0.03
C ARG A 80 9.22 -5.30 -0.21
N ILE A 81 8.78 -4.36 0.60
CA ILE A 81 9.29 -2.99 0.71
C ILE A 81 10.34 -2.98 1.81
N THR A 82 11.57 -2.69 1.42
CA THR A 82 12.73 -2.58 2.31
C THR A 82 13.02 -1.09 2.53
N VAL A 83 13.11 -0.68 3.79
CA VAL A 83 13.56 0.67 4.17
C VAL A 83 14.79 0.54 5.06
N ASP A 84 15.88 1.19 4.64
CA ASP A 84 17.17 1.17 5.34
C ASP A 84 17.85 2.55 5.34
N GLY A 85 19.05 2.64 5.91
CA GLY A 85 19.82 3.89 5.99
C GLY A 85 20.21 4.51 4.65
N THR A 86 20.00 3.83 3.52
CA THR A 86 20.21 4.38 2.16
C THR A 86 18.92 4.90 1.53
N SER A 87 17.76 4.63 2.14
CA SER A 87 16.42 4.98 1.65
C SER A 87 16.09 6.48 1.84
N SER A 88 17.09 7.36 1.79
CA SER A 88 16.91 8.81 1.92
C SER A 88 16.55 9.41 0.56
N TRP A 89 15.29 9.84 0.41
CA TRP A 89 14.85 10.59 -0.76
C TRP A 89 15.22 12.08 -0.64
N ASN A 90 15.81 12.67 -1.68
CA ASN A 90 16.16 14.11 -1.74
C ASN A 90 16.97 14.66 -0.55
N GLY A 91 17.81 13.82 0.07
CA GLY A 91 18.63 14.21 1.23
C GLY A 91 17.83 14.46 2.52
N GLN A 92 16.58 13.99 2.57
CA GLN A 92 15.78 14.03 3.79
C GLN A 92 16.39 13.15 4.88
N THR A 93 16.13 13.49 6.14
CA THR A 93 16.56 12.69 7.30
C THR A 93 15.65 11.49 7.56
N MET A 94 14.47 11.46 6.94
CA MET A 94 13.55 10.33 7.00
C MET A 94 13.91 9.29 5.94
N MET A 95 13.85 8.02 6.30
CA MET A 95 14.03 6.90 5.39
C MET A 95 12.66 6.51 4.80
N ARG A 96 12.59 6.42 3.47
CA ARG A 96 11.35 6.30 2.72
C ARG A 96 11.52 5.32 1.56
N THR A 97 10.56 4.41 1.42
CA THR A 97 10.35 3.68 0.17
C THR A 97 8.86 3.60 -0.06
N GLU A 98 8.39 4.36 -1.04
CA GLU A 98 6.97 4.60 -1.25
C GLU A 98 6.63 4.51 -2.74
N LEU A 99 5.57 3.78 -3.04
CA LEU A 99 4.94 3.72 -4.35
C LEU A 99 3.65 4.53 -4.31
N ILE A 100 3.35 5.28 -5.37
CA ILE A 100 2.10 6.04 -5.47
C ILE A 100 1.30 5.51 -6.67
N PRO A 101 -0.05 5.41 -6.62
CA PRO A 101 -0.84 5.07 -7.79
C PRO A 101 -0.51 5.94 -9.02
N SER A 102 -0.20 5.29 -10.13
CA SER A 102 -0.08 5.91 -11.46
C SER A 102 -1.38 5.67 -12.22
N THR A 103 -2.31 6.63 -12.15
CA THR A 103 -3.65 6.48 -12.73
C THR A 103 -4.25 7.81 -13.18
N LYS A 104 -5.28 7.72 -14.03
CA LYS A 104 -6.17 8.83 -14.41
C LYS A 104 -7.59 8.64 -13.88
N ALA A 105 -7.86 7.51 -13.22
CA ALA A 105 -9.15 7.25 -12.61
C ALA A 105 -9.43 8.26 -11.47
N ALA A 106 -10.70 8.55 -11.23
CA ALA A 106 -11.13 9.48 -10.18
C ALA A 106 -11.08 8.83 -8.79
N ILE A 107 -9.89 8.38 -8.37
CA ILE A 107 -9.70 7.68 -7.09
C ILE A 107 -9.95 8.58 -5.87
N ASN A 108 -9.97 9.91 -6.05
CA ASN A 108 -10.18 10.92 -5.02
C ASN A 108 -11.57 11.59 -5.06
N LYS A 109 -12.61 10.90 -5.55
CA LYS A 109 -13.98 11.43 -5.72
C LYS A 109 -15.05 10.47 -5.23
N GLY A 110 -16.11 11.01 -4.62
CA GLY A 110 -17.19 10.22 -4.05
C GLY A 110 -16.71 9.28 -2.96
N LYS A 111 -17.41 8.15 -2.76
CA LYS A 111 -16.95 7.08 -1.87
C LYS A 111 -16.06 6.09 -2.61
N LYS A 112 -14.93 5.72 -2.01
CA LYS A 112 -13.94 4.77 -2.54
C LYS A 112 -13.40 3.88 -1.44
N PHE A 113 -12.96 2.68 -1.80
CA PHE A 113 -12.31 1.75 -0.87
C PHE A 113 -10.88 1.49 -1.32
N TYR A 114 -9.93 1.85 -0.45
CA TYR A 114 -8.50 1.68 -0.67
C TYR A 114 -8.03 0.43 0.08
N HIS A 115 -7.77 -0.63 -0.68
CA HIS A 115 -7.40 -1.95 -0.16
C HIS A 115 -5.90 -2.15 -0.14
N PHE A 116 -5.42 -2.83 0.90
CA PHE A 116 -4.09 -3.40 0.98
C PHE A 116 -4.03 -4.45 2.09
N SER A 117 -3.14 -5.42 1.94
CA SER A 117 -2.75 -6.35 3.00
C SER A 117 -1.32 -6.04 3.43
N LEU A 118 -1.05 -6.11 4.72
CA LEU A 118 0.23 -5.77 5.34
C LEU A 118 0.71 -6.89 6.27
N LYS A 119 2.00 -7.22 6.22
CA LYS A 119 2.63 -8.16 7.15
C LYS A 119 4.05 -7.69 7.47
N ARG A 120 4.57 -8.06 8.63
CA ARG A 120 6.00 -8.03 8.95
C ARG A 120 6.54 -9.44 9.22
N ALA A 121 7.84 -9.64 9.06
CA ALA A 121 8.51 -10.86 9.51
C ALA A 121 9.20 -10.63 10.87
N ALA A 122 9.78 -11.69 11.43
CA ALA A 122 10.71 -11.59 12.57
C ALA A 122 12.10 -11.10 12.13
N GLU A 123 12.53 -11.46 10.92
CA GLU A 123 13.75 -10.92 10.29
C GLU A 123 13.50 -9.50 9.77
N ASN A 124 14.46 -8.59 9.98
CA ASN A 124 14.35 -7.17 9.63
C ASN A 124 13.01 -6.57 10.11
N ALA A 125 12.56 -6.97 11.30
CA ALA A 125 11.29 -6.50 11.85
C ALA A 125 11.33 -4.97 12.07
N PRO A 126 10.22 -4.27 11.81
CA PRO A 126 10.08 -2.86 12.15
C PRO A 126 10.38 -2.56 13.61
N ASP A 127 11.10 -1.48 13.87
CA ASP A 127 11.46 -1.06 15.22
C ASP A 127 10.23 -0.53 15.97
N ALA A 128 9.81 -1.23 17.03
CA ALA A 128 8.67 -0.82 17.86
C ALA A 128 8.92 0.46 18.68
N THR A 129 10.15 1.00 18.66
CA THR A 129 10.56 2.20 19.39
C THR A 129 10.79 3.42 18.51
N ALA A 130 10.57 3.28 17.20
CA ALA A 130 10.65 4.37 16.24
C ALA A 130 9.33 4.54 15.50
N GLU A 131 8.90 5.78 15.27
CA GLU A 131 7.66 6.02 14.53
C GLU A 131 7.82 5.64 13.06
N HIS A 132 6.80 4.92 12.56
CA HIS A 132 6.58 4.59 11.16
C HIS A 132 5.24 5.16 10.72
N GLN A 133 5.19 5.66 9.49
CA GLN A 133 3.97 6.06 8.78
C GLN A 133 3.82 5.14 7.58
N VAL A 134 2.67 4.49 7.47
CA VAL A 134 2.46 3.34 6.57
C VAL A 134 1.13 3.50 5.83
N ALA A 135 1.14 3.25 4.51
CA ALA A 135 -0.05 3.34 3.67
C ALA A 135 -0.81 4.67 3.86
N PHE A 136 -0.09 5.79 3.85
CA PHE A 136 -0.57 7.11 4.27
C PHE A 136 -0.92 8.01 3.08
N PHE A 137 -1.84 8.95 3.26
CA PHE A 137 -2.01 10.07 2.31
C PHE A 137 -1.05 11.21 2.68
N GLU A 138 -0.61 12.01 1.71
CA GLU A 138 0.30 13.14 1.92
C GLU A 138 -0.17 14.13 2.99
N SER A 139 -1.48 14.33 3.14
CA SER A 139 -2.04 15.21 4.19
C SER A 139 -2.25 14.52 5.54
N HIS A 140 -1.95 13.22 5.64
CA HIS A 140 -2.09 12.38 6.84
C HIS A 140 -3.50 12.39 7.45
N PHE A 141 -4.55 12.59 6.62
CA PHE A 141 -5.94 12.54 7.09
C PHE A 141 -6.35 11.11 7.51
N THR A 142 -5.71 10.09 6.93
CA THR A 142 -5.77 8.70 7.36
C THR A 142 -4.46 7.98 7.02
N GLU A 143 -4.02 7.09 7.91
CA GLU A 143 -2.80 6.30 7.75
C GLU A 143 -2.74 5.16 8.79
N LEU A 144 -1.82 4.21 8.61
CA LEU A 144 -1.36 3.36 9.69
C LEU A 144 -0.08 3.93 10.29
N LYS A 145 0.09 3.76 11.61
CA LYS A 145 1.34 4.03 12.32
C LYS A 145 1.79 2.85 13.16
N TYR A 146 3.10 2.75 13.36
CA TYR A 146 3.71 1.75 14.22
C TYR A 146 4.90 2.36 14.98
N GLY A 147 5.18 1.84 16.17
CA GLY A 147 6.27 2.33 17.02
C GLY A 147 6.09 3.77 17.51
N VAL A 148 4.83 4.21 17.62
CA VAL A 148 4.47 5.49 18.25
C VAL A 148 4.66 5.36 19.76
N ASP A 149 5.24 6.39 20.40
CA ASP A 149 5.43 6.42 21.84
C ASP A 149 4.11 6.15 22.60
N GLY A 150 4.13 5.17 23.50
CA GLY A 150 2.96 4.78 24.30
C GLY A 150 1.94 3.90 23.57
N SER A 151 2.24 3.43 22.36
CA SER A 151 1.40 2.47 21.62
C SER A 151 1.55 1.00 22.08
N ASP A 152 2.46 0.72 23.01
CA ASP A 152 2.82 -0.64 23.44
C ASP A 152 3.18 -1.59 22.28
N GLY A 153 3.79 -1.04 21.20
CA GLY A 153 4.17 -1.83 20.03
C GLY A 153 2.98 -2.30 19.19
N LYS A 154 1.86 -1.58 19.24
CA LYS A 154 0.67 -1.85 18.41
C LYS A 154 0.76 -1.14 17.07
N LEU A 155 0.17 -1.76 16.05
CA LEU A 155 -0.15 -1.08 14.79
C LEU A 155 -1.43 -0.30 14.99
N GLN A 156 -1.42 0.98 14.64
CA GLN A 156 -2.50 1.93 14.92
C GLN A 156 -3.06 2.44 13.61
N TRP A 157 -4.38 2.44 13.48
CA TRP A 157 -5.05 3.21 12.45
C TRP A 157 -5.36 4.62 12.97
N MET A 158 -4.93 5.61 12.21
CA MET A 158 -4.99 7.02 12.57
C MET A 158 -5.97 7.76 11.66
N THR A 159 -6.70 8.73 12.23
CA THR A 159 -7.38 9.78 11.47
C THR A 159 -6.99 11.14 12.02
N ASP A 160 -6.59 12.07 11.16
CA ASP A 160 -6.09 13.40 11.55
C ASP A 160 -5.08 13.33 12.72
N SER A 161 -4.07 12.45 12.59
CA SER A 161 -3.03 12.20 13.60
C SER A 161 -3.50 11.67 14.96
N LYS A 162 -4.72 11.12 15.07
CA LYS A 162 -5.24 10.50 16.30
C LYS A 162 -5.53 9.02 16.07
N SER A 163 -5.05 8.15 16.95
CA SER A 163 -5.42 6.73 16.91
C SER A 163 -6.92 6.58 17.15
N GLN A 164 -7.56 5.79 16.29
CA GLN A 164 -8.96 5.43 16.36
C GLN A 164 -9.14 3.92 16.60
N PHE A 165 -8.14 3.12 16.25
CA PHE A 165 -8.13 1.68 16.41
C PHE A 165 -6.70 1.17 16.49
N ASP A 166 -6.41 0.31 17.47
CA ASP A 166 -5.11 -0.34 17.63
C ASP A 166 -5.26 -1.86 17.46
N MET A 167 -4.23 -2.50 16.91
CA MET A 167 -4.14 -3.95 16.76
C MET A 167 -2.74 -4.45 17.08
N ASP A 168 -2.65 -5.67 17.59
CA ASP A 168 -1.36 -6.35 17.75
C ASP A 168 -0.74 -6.53 16.37
N PHE A 169 0.58 -6.33 16.25
CA PHE A 169 1.29 -6.49 14.99
C PHE A 169 2.27 -7.63 15.10
N ASP A 170 1.75 -8.85 15.13
CA ASP A 170 2.54 -10.07 15.29
C ASP A 170 3.30 -10.42 14.00
N ALA A 171 4.43 -11.10 14.17
CA ALA A 171 5.20 -11.58 13.02
C ALA A 171 4.38 -12.58 12.22
N ASP A 172 4.47 -12.50 10.89
CA ASP A 172 3.87 -13.42 9.94
C ASP A 172 2.33 -13.46 9.95
N VAL A 173 1.67 -12.48 10.59
CA VAL A 173 0.23 -12.27 10.49
C VAL A 173 -0.07 -11.24 9.41
N TRP A 174 -0.85 -11.64 8.41
CA TRP A 174 -1.39 -10.72 7.40
C TRP A 174 -2.54 -9.90 8.00
N HIS A 175 -2.43 -8.58 7.94
CA HIS A 175 -3.48 -7.62 8.26
C HIS A 175 -4.10 -7.13 6.96
N ASN A 176 -5.35 -7.49 6.71
CA ASN A 176 -6.08 -7.02 5.55
C ASN A 176 -6.80 -5.74 5.94
N VAL A 177 -6.69 -4.69 5.11
CA VAL A 177 -7.20 -3.36 5.41
C VAL A 177 -7.95 -2.82 4.20
N ALA A 178 -9.07 -2.16 4.46
CA ALA A 178 -9.65 -1.19 3.54
C ALA A 178 -9.96 0.13 4.24
N TYR A 179 -9.51 1.25 3.68
CA TYR A 179 -10.02 2.57 4.05
C TYR A 179 -11.25 2.87 3.20
N GLY A 180 -12.42 3.00 3.84
CA GLY A 180 -13.62 3.51 3.19
C GLY A 180 -13.62 5.03 3.27
N ILE A 181 -13.30 5.71 2.18
CA ILE A 181 -13.13 7.17 2.16
C ILE A 181 -14.28 7.78 1.36
N ASP A 182 -15.04 8.65 2.00
CA ASP A 182 -16.01 9.50 1.31
C ASP A 182 -15.42 10.91 1.15
N PHE A 183 -14.94 11.21 -0.06
CA PHE A 183 -14.32 12.50 -0.39
C PHE A 183 -15.33 13.65 -0.41
N ASP A 184 -16.62 13.37 -0.61
CA ASP A 184 -17.67 14.39 -0.66
C ASP A 184 -18.19 14.69 0.75
N ALA A 185 -18.39 13.65 1.57
CA ALA A 185 -18.82 13.77 2.96
C ALA A 185 -17.65 14.08 3.93
N LYS A 186 -16.40 13.94 3.47
CA LYS A 186 -15.17 14.11 4.26
C LYS A 186 -15.11 13.18 5.47
N THR A 187 -15.35 11.90 5.22
CA THR A 187 -15.30 10.87 6.26
C THR A 187 -14.41 9.69 5.87
N VAL A 188 -13.91 8.99 6.89
CA VAL A 188 -13.12 7.77 6.74
C VAL A 188 -13.68 6.66 7.63
N GLU A 189 -13.75 5.46 7.07
CA GLU A 189 -14.10 4.19 7.71
C GLU A 189 -12.88 3.27 7.67
N PHE A 190 -12.76 2.40 8.67
CA PHE A 190 -11.70 1.42 8.75
C PHE A 190 -12.29 0.02 8.78
N TYR A 191 -11.92 -0.78 7.79
CA TYR A 191 -12.25 -2.19 7.69
C TYR A 191 -10.97 -2.99 7.86
N HIS A 192 -11.03 -4.04 8.67
CA HIS A 192 -9.86 -4.85 8.98
C HIS A 192 -10.22 -6.30 9.26
N SER A 193 -9.33 -7.20 8.85
CA SER A 193 -9.31 -8.61 9.24
C SER A 193 -7.87 -9.14 9.26
N THR A 194 -7.70 -10.40 9.64
CA THR A 194 -6.39 -11.07 9.61
C THR A 194 -6.43 -12.35 8.81
N GLY A 195 -5.30 -12.71 8.19
CA GLY A 195 -5.17 -13.96 7.44
C GLY A 195 -6.20 -14.08 6.32
N ALA A 196 -7.06 -15.09 6.40
CA ALA A 196 -8.07 -15.41 5.40
C ALA A 196 -9.47 -14.84 5.71
N ASP A 197 -9.65 -14.19 6.85
CA ASP A 197 -10.97 -13.73 7.29
C ASP A 197 -11.47 -12.56 6.44
N GLU A 198 -12.78 -12.47 6.24
CA GLU A 198 -13.40 -11.33 5.55
C GLU A 198 -13.20 -10.02 6.34
N LEU A 199 -13.03 -8.92 5.61
CA LEU A 199 -12.97 -7.58 6.17
C LEU A 199 -14.26 -7.25 6.93
N VAL A 200 -14.11 -6.74 8.15
CA VAL A 200 -15.23 -6.22 8.94
C VAL A 200 -14.95 -4.78 9.34
N SER A 201 -15.99 -3.95 9.40
CA SER A 201 -15.88 -2.58 9.90
C SER A 201 -15.42 -2.61 11.36
N LYS A 202 -14.32 -1.91 11.66
CA LYS A 202 -13.80 -1.72 13.02
C LYS A 202 -14.10 -0.33 13.55
N ALA A 203 -14.21 0.66 12.67
CA ALA A 203 -14.48 2.04 13.05
C ALA A 203 -15.02 2.88 11.89
N GLY A 204 -15.61 4.03 12.24
CA GLY A 204 -16.16 5.01 11.31
C GLY A 204 -17.63 4.80 10.92
N PRO A 205 -18.18 5.70 10.10
CA PRO A 205 -17.49 6.84 9.46
C PRO A 205 -17.11 7.94 10.46
N LEU A 206 -15.84 8.36 10.43
CA LEU A 206 -15.31 9.46 11.24
C LEU A 206 -15.03 10.67 10.35
N SER A 207 -15.37 11.88 10.80
CA SER A 207 -14.96 13.10 10.10
C SER A 207 -13.44 13.25 10.13
N ALA A 208 -12.85 13.58 8.98
CA ALA A 208 -11.42 13.86 8.85
C ALA A 208 -11.18 15.00 7.86
N ALA A 209 -9.96 15.54 7.82
CA ALA A 209 -9.56 16.56 6.85
C ALA A 209 -9.29 15.95 5.46
N VAL A 210 -10.23 15.18 4.92
CA VAL A 210 -10.09 14.43 3.66
C VAL A 210 -9.76 15.37 2.50
N ALA A 211 -8.55 15.21 1.96
CA ALA A 211 -8.05 15.91 0.78
C ALA A 211 -7.03 15.01 0.08
N SER A 212 -7.25 14.79 -1.22
CA SER A 212 -6.32 14.07 -2.09
C SER A 212 -6.34 14.67 -3.50
N ASP A 213 -5.19 14.71 -4.17
CA ASP A 213 -5.09 15.08 -5.58
C ASP A 213 -5.17 13.88 -6.55
N GLY A 214 -5.23 12.65 -6.02
CA GLY A 214 -5.26 11.40 -6.77
C GLY A 214 -3.87 10.83 -7.11
N ALA A 215 -2.80 11.45 -6.60
CA ALA A 215 -1.41 11.06 -6.78
C ALA A 215 -0.60 11.22 -5.47
N ASP A 216 -1.24 10.99 -4.33
CA ASP A 216 -0.72 11.31 -3.00
C ASP A 216 -1.03 10.25 -1.93
N TRP A 217 -1.43 9.05 -2.35
CA TRP A 217 -1.49 7.88 -1.47
C TRP A 217 -0.20 7.07 -1.59
N HIS A 218 0.51 6.95 -0.48
CA HIS A 218 1.83 6.34 -0.38
C HIS A 218 1.70 4.88 0.07
N VAL A 219 1.75 3.97 -0.90
CA VAL A 219 1.88 2.52 -0.68
C VAL A 219 3.33 2.23 -0.33
N GLY A 220 3.64 2.29 0.96
CA GLY A 220 4.98 2.10 1.47
C GLY A 220 5.13 2.59 2.89
N VAL A 221 6.37 2.92 3.25
CA VAL A 221 6.75 3.25 4.63
C VAL A 221 7.70 4.44 4.67
N LEU A 222 7.41 5.36 5.60
CA LEU A 222 8.29 6.40 6.07
C LEU A 222 8.70 6.09 7.51
N LYS A 223 9.98 6.25 7.85
CA LYS A 223 10.48 6.10 9.22
C LYS A 223 11.66 7.03 9.54
N PHE A 224 11.93 7.22 10.83
CA PHE A 224 13.05 8.06 11.30
C PHE A 224 14.32 7.25 11.62
N SER A 225 14.21 5.95 11.85
CA SER A 225 15.36 5.06 12.09
C SER A 225 16.09 4.70 10.79
N GLN A 226 17.41 4.52 10.86
CA GLN A 226 18.24 4.02 9.75
C GLN A 226 18.41 2.49 9.72
N THR A 227 17.83 1.76 10.68
CA THR A 227 17.85 0.29 10.69
C THR A 227 17.24 -0.27 9.41
N LYS A 228 17.73 -1.42 8.93
CA LYS A 228 17.08 -2.11 7.82
C LYS A 228 15.81 -2.78 8.31
N GLU A 229 14.72 -2.56 7.59
CA GLU A 229 13.42 -3.14 7.88
C GLU A 229 12.72 -3.62 6.62
N ASP A 230 11.96 -4.71 6.73
CA ASP A 230 11.19 -5.29 5.64
C ASP A 230 9.69 -5.31 5.98
N TRP A 231 8.91 -4.81 5.04
CA TRP A 231 7.45 -4.71 5.11
C TRP A 231 6.84 -5.41 3.90
N PHE A 232 5.86 -6.28 4.12
CA PHE A 232 5.27 -7.08 3.05
C PHE A 232 3.87 -6.55 2.72
N PHE A 233 3.65 -6.23 1.45
CA PHE A 233 2.40 -5.71 0.91
C PHE A 233 1.83 -6.65 -0.14
N SER A 234 0.52 -6.87 -0.11
CA SER A 234 -0.22 -7.54 -1.18
C SER A 234 -1.62 -6.97 -1.31
N SER A 235 -2.41 -7.46 -2.26
CA SER A 235 -3.85 -7.12 -2.36
C SER A 235 -4.10 -5.60 -2.44
N VAL A 236 -3.18 -4.87 -3.08
CA VAL A 236 -3.23 -3.40 -3.14
C VAL A 236 -4.08 -2.98 -4.34
N TYR A 237 -5.24 -2.37 -4.12
CA TYR A 237 -6.10 -1.86 -5.18
C TYR A 237 -7.09 -0.83 -4.65
N ILE A 238 -7.77 -0.13 -5.56
CA ILE A 238 -8.84 0.82 -5.21
C ILE A 238 -10.09 0.43 -5.97
N GLU A 239 -11.22 0.36 -5.27
CA GLU A 239 -12.52 0.06 -5.87
C GLU A 239 -13.56 1.16 -5.62
N ASP A 240 -14.54 1.20 -6.51
CA ASP A 240 -15.78 1.97 -6.43
C ASP A 240 -16.98 1.02 -6.25
N GLY A 241 -18.09 1.54 -5.75
CA GLY A 241 -19.32 0.75 -5.51
C GLY A 241 -19.39 0.12 -4.12
N GLU A 242 -19.78 -1.14 -4.04
CA GLU A 242 -19.85 -1.91 -2.78
C GLU A 242 -18.46 -2.43 -2.36
N LEU A 243 -18.19 -2.45 -1.05
CA LEU A 243 -16.94 -3.00 -0.51
C LEU A 243 -16.85 -4.51 -0.77
N THR A 244 -15.77 -4.94 -1.40
CA THR A 244 -15.36 -6.35 -1.43
C THR A 244 -14.77 -6.74 -0.09
N THR A 245 -15.45 -7.59 0.68
CA THR A 245 -14.97 -8.02 2.00
C THR A 245 -14.05 -9.25 1.93
N SER A 246 -14.15 -10.07 0.88
CA SER A 246 -13.29 -11.23 0.70
C SER A 246 -11.86 -10.81 0.37
N VAL A 247 -10.90 -11.38 1.09
CA VAL A 247 -9.46 -11.17 0.86
C VAL A 247 -8.96 -11.82 -0.44
N SER A 248 -9.75 -12.72 -1.03
CA SER A 248 -9.46 -13.27 -2.36
C SER A 248 -9.68 -12.26 -3.49
N GLY A 249 -10.19 -11.07 -3.16
CA GLY A 249 -10.43 -9.98 -4.10
C GLY A 249 -11.69 -10.17 -4.95
N PRO A 250 -12.08 -9.15 -5.74
CA PRO A 250 -13.27 -9.22 -6.59
C PRO A 250 -13.17 -10.40 -7.57
N GLY A 251 -14.17 -11.28 -7.55
CA GLY A 251 -14.22 -12.49 -8.40
C GLY A 251 -13.43 -13.70 -7.88
N GLY A 252 -12.76 -13.59 -6.71
CA GLY A 252 -12.00 -14.68 -6.09
C GLY A 252 -12.85 -15.80 -5.49
N ASP A 253 -14.12 -15.51 -5.16
CA ASP A 253 -15.10 -16.47 -4.65
C ASP A 253 -16.23 -16.69 -5.66
N ALA A 254 -15.92 -17.29 -6.80
CA ALA A 254 -16.94 -18.06 -7.53
C ALA A 254 -17.20 -19.37 -6.75
N ALA A 255 -17.79 -19.26 -5.56
CA ALA A 255 -18.57 -20.34 -4.99
C ALA A 255 -19.67 -20.63 -6.02
N THR A 256 -19.50 -21.71 -6.77
CA THR A 256 -20.52 -22.20 -7.69
C THR A 256 -21.82 -22.30 -6.91
N PRO A 257 -22.93 -21.66 -7.34
CA PRO A 257 -24.21 -21.90 -6.69
C PRO A 257 -24.49 -23.38 -6.85
N SER A 258 -24.44 -24.13 -5.75
CA SER A 258 -24.81 -25.54 -5.74
C SER A 258 -26.25 -25.61 -6.21
N LYS A 259 -26.40 -26.01 -7.47
CA LYS A 259 -27.66 -26.29 -8.14
C LYS A 259 -28.49 -27.16 -7.21
N ALA A 260 -29.65 -26.65 -6.81
CA ALA A 260 -30.66 -27.39 -6.09
C ALA A 260 -30.87 -28.75 -6.76
N SER A 261 -30.48 -29.82 -6.07
CA SER A 261 -30.86 -31.18 -6.45
C SER A 261 -32.02 -31.60 -5.55
N SER A 262 -33.11 -31.92 -6.23
CA SER A 262 -34.40 -32.28 -5.68
C SER A 262 -34.31 -33.37 -4.61
N ALA A 263 -35.14 -33.21 -3.58
CA ALA A 263 -35.44 -34.20 -2.57
C ALA A 263 -35.80 -35.57 -3.16
N VAL A 264 -35.28 -36.62 -2.54
CA VAL A 264 -35.96 -37.92 -2.42
C VAL A 264 -35.69 -38.47 -1.02
N ALA A 265 -36.75 -38.96 -0.38
CA ALA A 265 -36.81 -39.31 1.03
C ALA A 265 -36.31 -40.74 1.35
N GLU A 266 -35.95 -40.91 2.63
CA GLU A 266 -36.02 -42.09 3.51
C GLU A 266 -35.17 -43.36 3.20
N SER A 267 -34.31 -43.74 4.14
CA SER A 267 -34.66 -44.76 5.15
C SER A 267 -33.53 -45.02 6.16
N SER A 268 -33.93 -45.25 7.40
CA SER A 268 -33.15 -45.43 8.63
C SER A 268 -32.57 -46.83 8.82
N VAL A 269 -31.33 -46.96 9.31
CA VAL A 269 -30.91 -48.05 10.24
C VAL A 269 -29.83 -47.55 11.21
N ALA A 270 -29.99 -47.94 12.48
CA ALA A 270 -29.25 -47.57 13.69
C ALA A 270 -27.83 -48.21 13.81
N PRO A 271 -27.03 -47.85 14.84
CA PRO A 271 -25.60 -48.17 14.92
C PRO A 271 -25.29 -49.46 15.69
N ALA A 272 -24.17 -50.10 15.38
CA ALA A 272 -23.60 -51.20 16.16
C ALA A 272 -22.20 -50.82 16.70
N THR A 273 -22.09 -50.91 18.02
CA THR A 273 -20.91 -50.85 18.88
C THR A 273 -20.00 -52.07 18.70
N THR A 274 -18.68 -51.93 18.90
CA THR A 274 -17.86 -52.77 19.82
C THR A 274 -16.38 -52.33 19.90
N SER A 275 -15.89 -52.20 21.15
CA SER A 275 -14.62 -52.72 21.73
C SER A 275 -13.26 -52.30 21.12
N SER A 276 -12.46 -51.47 21.80
CA SER A 276 -11.47 -51.80 22.88
C SER A 276 -10.14 -52.39 22.39
N ALA A 277 -9.04 -51.64 22.57
CA ALA A 277 -7.72 -52.14 22.96
C ALA A 277 -6.83 -50.98 23.47
N ALA A 278 -6.09 -51.27 24.56
CA ALA A 278 -5.29 -50.37 25.40
C ALA A 278 -3.87 -50.10 24.84
N PRO A 279 -3.06 -49.22 25.48
CA PRO A 279 -1.79 -48.73 24.93
C PRO A 279 -0.60 -49.62 25.32
N ALA A 280 0.43 -49.66 24.47
CA ALA A 280 1.72 -50.26 24.78
C ALA A 280 2.77 -49.19 25.06
N SER A 281 3.42 -49.31 26.22
CA SER A 281 4.57 -48.54 26.66
C SER A 281 5.87 -48.99 25.99
N SER A 282 6.80 -48.06 25.77
CA SER A 282 8.23 -48.36 25.78
C SER A 282 9.05 -47.14 26.22
N SER A 283 9.62 -47.26 27.41
CA SER A 283 10.64 -46.43 28.03
C SER A 283 12.05 -46.85 27.60
N SER A 284 12.96 -45.90 27.33
CA SER A 284 14.38 -45.99 27.70
C SER A 284 15.19 -44.77 27.27
N ALA A 285 15.82 -44.08 28.23
CA ALA A 285 17.17 -43.51 28.20
C ALA A 285 17.30 -42.55 29.41
N ALA A 286 17.79 -43.05 30.54
CA ALA A 286 19.20 -43.05 30.96
C ALA A 286 19.61 -41.76 31.69
N ALA A 287 19.60 -41.86 33.02
CA ALA A 287 20.23 -40.93 33.93
C ALA A 287 21.74 -41.17 33.99
N ILE A 288 22.53 -40.10 34.03
CA ILE A 288 23.90 -40.14 34.55
C ILE A 288 24.06 -38.99 35.54
N SER A 289 24.39 -39.41 36.76
CA SER A 289 24.79 -38.62 37.92
C SER A 289 26.26 -38.23 37.80
N SER A 290 26.64 -37.00 38.20
CA SER A 290 27.48 -36.81 39.40
C SER A 290 28.12 -35.41 39.48
N GLN A 291 27.97 -34.84 40.68
CA GLN A 291 28.97 -34.15 41.50
C GLN A 291 29.39 -32.69 41.22
N ALA A 292 29.40 -31.99 42.35
CA ALA A 292 29.73 -30.61 42.60
C ALA A 292 31.24 -30.35 42.67
N ALA A 293 31.64 -29.09 42.47
CA ALA A 293 32.78 -28.51 43.17
C ALA A 293 32.57 -27.00 43.36
N VAL A 294 32.72 -26.60 44.61
CA VAL A 294 32.76 -25.26 45.18
C VAL A 294 34.12 -24.61 44.85
N VAL A 295 34.14 -23.32 44.49
CA VAL A 295 35.26 -22.42 44.80
C VAL A 295 34.73 -21.02 45.10
N GLU A 296 34.97 -20.58 46.34
CA GLU A 296 34.79 -19.22 46.86
C GLU A 296 35.92 -18.25 46.43
N THR A 297 35.72 -16.98 46.79
CA THR A 297 36.67 -15.86 47.06
C THR A 297 36.79 -14.79 45.95
N THR A 298 36.80 -13.48 46.21
CA THR A 298 36.59 -12.59 47.39
C THR A 298 36.57 -11.14 46.88
N SER A 299 35.84 -10.26 47.60
CA SER A 299 36.11 -8.84 47.89
C SER A 299 36.27 -7.78 46.78
N SER A 300 35.49 -6.69 46.91
CA SER A 300 35.96 -5.35 47.35
C SER A 300 34.98 -4.27 46.82
N ALA A 301 34.03 -3.78 47.63
CA ALA A 301 34.09 -2.56 48.47
C ALA A 301 33.33 -1.35 47.86
N ALA A 302 32.26 -0.95 48.55
CA ALA A 302 31.61 0.37 48.51
C ALA A 302 32.46 1.39 49.33
N PRO A 303 32.21 2.73 49.36
CA PRO A 303 30.96 3.37 49.88
C PRO A 303 30.52 4.65 49.10
N ALA A 304 29.22 4.95 48.95
CA ALA A 304 28.27 5.68 49.82
C ALA A 304 28.17 7.22 49.59
N GLU A 305 26.93 7.63 49.28
CA GLU A 305 26.16 8.85 49.58
C GLU A 305 26.81 10.25 49.68
N THR A 306 26.15 11.23 49.04
CA THR A 306 25.58 12.41 49.71
C THR A 306 24.53 13.13 48.85
N THR A 307 23.32 13.30 49.36
CA THR A 307 22.36 14.40 49.06
C THR A 307 22.58 15.54 50.07
N PRO A 308 22.29 16.82 49.75
CA PRO A 308 20.95 17.37 50.06
C PRO A 308 20.41 18.50 49.16
N SER A 309 19.07 18.53 49.11
CA SER A 309 18.08 19.63 48.98
C SER A 309 18.54 21.10 49.03
N ALA A 310 18.03 21.94 48.10
CA ALA A 310 17.12 23.09 48.37
C ALA A 310 16.89 24.00 47.14
N ALA A 311 15.62 24.35 46.89
CA ALA A 311 15.15 25.53 46.11
C ALA A 311 15.15 26.79 47.03
N PRO A 312 14.87 28.07 46.62
CA PRO A 312 13.97 28.50 45.54
C PRO A 312 14.27 29.85 44.79
N SER A 313 13.34 30.19 43.87
CA SER A 313 12.83 31.53 43.50
C SER A 313 13.47 32.42 42.41
N SER A 314 12.62 32.64 41.39
CA SER A 314 12.22 33.89 40.71
C SER A 314 13.15 34.64 39.75
N VAL A 315 12.72 34.73 38.47
CA VAL A 315 12.58 35.88 37.52
C VAL A 315 12.81 35.33 36.09
N ALA A 316 12.13 35.69 35.00
CA ALA A 316 11.07 36.63 34.68
C ALA A 316 10.38 36.14 33.38
N ALA A 317 9.19 36.67 33.11
CA ALA A 317 8.45 36.49 31.87
C ALA A 317 9.16 37.09 30.65
N VAL A 318 9.08 36.40 29.51
CA VAL A 318 9.07 37.02 28.19
C VAL A 318 8.10 36.26 27.30
N SER A 319 7.01 36.94 26.97
CA SER A 319 6.10 36.60 25.90
C SER A 319 6.81 36.77 24.57
N SER A 320 6.76 35.74 23.72
CA SER A 320 6.90 35.90 22.28
C SER A 320 6.03 34.87 21.59
N SER A 321 4.85 35.35 21.20
CA SER A 321 4.01 34.80 20.15
C SER A 321 4.81 34.66 18.85
N SER A 322 4.96 33.43 18.34
CA SER A 322 5.22 33.19 16.93
C SER A 322 4.28 32.11 16.42
N SER A 323 3.18 32.60 15.84
CA SER A 323 2.33 31.87 14.90
C SER A 323 3.20 31.23 13.82
N ALA A 324 3.37 29.91 13.85
CA ALA A 324 3.89 29.18 12.70
C ALA A 324 2.78 29.16 11.63
N ALA A 325 3.02 29.93 10.56
CA ALA A 325 2.19 29.93 9.38
C ALA A 325 2.33 28.59 8.63
N PRO A 326 1.26 28.10 7.98
CA PRO A 326 1.30 26.86 7.21
C PRO A 326 2.21 27.00 5.99
N THR A 327 3.04 25.98 5.79
CA THR A 327 3.92 25.84 4.64
C THR A 327 3.09 25.78 3.35
N THR A 328 3.45 26.64 2.41
CA THR A 328 2.80 26.86 1.12
C THR A 328 2.86 25.61 0.24
N LEU A 329 1.70 25.22 -0.32
CA LEU A 329 1.56 24.34 -1.49
C LEU A 329 2.50 24.80 -2.62
N GLN A 330 3.51 23.99 -2.96
CA GLN A 330 4.23 24.16 -4.22
C GLN A 330 3.48 23.40 -5.32
N THR A 331 2.58 24.10 -5.99
CA THR A 331 2.08 23.68 -7.31
C THR A 331 3.23 23.78 -8.31
N MET A 332 3.77 22.65 -8.76
CA MET A 332 4.64 22.63 -9.93
C MET A 332 3.81 22.95 -11.19
N VAL A 333 4.07 24.12 -11.77
CA VAL A 333 3.53 24.52 -13.08
C VAL A 333 4.42 23.91 -14.17
N ARG A 334 3.79 23.09 -15.01
CA ARG A 334 4.33 22.52 -16.25
C ARG A 334 4.90 23.60 -17.18
N PRO A 335 6.13 23.47 -17.71
CA PRO A 335 6.64 24.40 -18.71
C PRO A 335 6.00 24.14 -20.08
N THR A 336 5.32 25.14 -20.63
CA THR A 336 4.93 25.19 -22.05
C THR A 336 5.98 25.94 -22.83
N SER A 337 6.66 25.27 -23.76
CA SER A 337 7.52 25.91 -24.74
C SER A 337 6.69 26.69 -25.78
N PRO A 338 7.11 27.91 -26.15
CA PRO A 338 6.53 28.63 -27.27
C PRO A 338 7.34 28.34 -28.54
N ASN A 339 6.68 28.05 -29.66
CA ASN A 339 7.14 28.68 -30.90
C ASN A 339 6.04 28.83 -31.96
N SER A 340 6.07 30.01 -32.54
CA SER A 340 5.23 30.56 -33.60
C SER A 340 5.60 30.01 -34.97
N SER A 341 4.64 29.96 -35.90
CA SER A 341 4.73 30.70 -37.17
C SER A 341 3.49 30.54 -38.07
N VAL A 342 2.91 31.70 -38.40
CA VAL A 342 2.51 32.17 -39.74
C VAL A 342 1.30 31.54 -40.46
N ALA A 343 0.33 32.41 -40.73
CA ALA A 343 -0.82 32.25 -41.60
C ALA A 343 -0.44 32.20 -43.11
N THR A 344 -1.26 31.57 -43.94
CA THR A 344 -2.18 32.20 -44.92
C THR A 344 -2.52 31.20 -46.04
N ALA A 345 -3.81 31.06 -46.35
CA ALA A 345 -4.43 30.95 -47.69
C ALA A 345 -5.54 29.89 -47.76
N GLU A 346 -6.77 30.40 -47.89
CA GLU A 346 -7.94 29.68 -48.41
C GLU A 346 -7.68 29.19 -49.84
N THR A 347 -8.27 28.06 -50.23
CA THR A 347 -9.29 27.97 -51.29
C THR A 347 -9.74 26.51 -51.46
N THR A 348 -11.04 26.30 -51.34
CA THR A 348 -11.81 25.09 -51.69
C THR A 348 -11.76 24.76 -53.18
N ALA A 349 -11.55 23.50 -53.54
CA ALA A 349 -12.09 22.90 -54.76
C ALA A 349 -12.24 21.38 -54.61
N VAL A 350 -13.29 20.88 -55.26
CA VAL A 350 -13.99 19.62 -55.07
C VAL A 350 -13.55 18.58 -56.13
N ALA A 351 -13.72 17.32 -55.76
CA ALA A 351 -14.02 16.15 -56.60
C ALA A 351 -12.91 15.37 -57.34
N SER A 352 -12.90 14.08 -56.98
CA SER A 352 -13.07 12.90 -57.85
C SER A 352 -11.84 12.16 -58.38
N SER A 353 -11.71 10.95 -57.82
CA SER A 353 -11.73 9.66 -58.52
C SER A 353 -10.67 9.41 -59.59
N SER A 354 -9.82 8.41 -59.38
CA SER A 354 -9.80 7.15 -60.14
C SER A 354 -8.54 6.32 -59.82
N THR A 355 -8.77 5.14 -59.26
CA THR A 355 -8.25 3.82 -59.69
C THR A 355 -7.05 3.76 -60.66
N VAL A 356 -6.01 3.00 -60.30
CA VAL A 356 -5.64 1.67 -60.87
C VAL A 356 -4.16 1.32 -60.59
N ALA A 357 -3.95 0.11 -60.08
CA ALA A 357 -2.86 -0.87 -60.22
C ALA A 357 -1.41 -0.38 -60.40
N ALA A 358 -0.52 -0.68 -59.46
CA ALA A 358 0.31 -1.91 -59.39
C ALA A 358 1.39 -1.97 -60.47
N ILE A 359 2.66 -2.12 -60.05
CA ILE A 359 3.65 -3.08 -60.57
C ILE A 359 4.86 -3.06 -59.61
N SER A 360 5.24 -4.27 -59.18
CA SER A 360 6.50 -4.59 -58.52
C SER A 360 7.69 -4.37 -59.45
N THR A 361 8.83 -3.94 -58.91
CA THR A 361 10.11 -4.65 -59.14
C THR A 361 11.19 -4.15 -58.19
N SER A 362 11.71 -5.13 -57.45
CA SER A 362 13.05 -5.32 -56.89
C SER A 362 14.19 -4.55 -57.58
N ALA A 363 15.16 -4.04 -56.80
CA ALA A 363 16.52 -4.61 -56.73
C ALA A 363 17.55 -3.66 -56.05
N SER A 364 18.43 -4.32 -55.28
CA SER A 364 19.86 -4.07 -55.02
C SER A 364 20.32 -2.76 -54.36
N GLU A 365 20.72 -2.91 -53.09
CA GLU A 365 22.13 -2.92 -52.66
C GLU A 365 23.06 -1.79 -53.13
N ALA A 366 23.47 -0.94 -52.18
CA ALA A 366 24.85 -0.45 -52.05
C ALA A 366 25.05 0.26 -50.70
N ALA A 367 25.86 -0.32 -49.81
CA ALA A 367 26.69 0.44 -48.87
C ALA A 367 27.94 0.93 -49.65
N PRO A 368 28.66 2.01 -49.25
CA PRO A 368 29.58 1.90 -48.11
C PRO A 368 29.91 3.22 -47.35
N SER A 369 30.85 3.07 -46.40
CA SER A 369 31.75 4.05 -45.75
C SER A 369 31.12 5.03 -44.75
N SER A 370 31.35 4.92 -43.44
CA SER A 370 32.60 5.18 -42.68
C SER A 370 33.04 6.65 -42.71
N THR A 371 32.85 7.36 -41.60
CA THR A 371 33.91 8.13 -40.91
C THR A 371 33.42 8.58 -39.55
N ASP A 372 34.27 8.36 -38.55
CA ASP A 372 34.37 9.08 -37.29
C ASP A 372 34.16 10.59 -37.46
N ASP A 373 33.52 11.22 -36.48
CA ASP A 373 34.07 12.42 -35.87
C ASP A 373 33.45 12.64 -34.48
N GLY A 374 34.33 12.77 -33.48
CA GLY A 374 33.98 12.97 -32.10
C GLY A 374 33.46 14.38 -31.80
N CYS A 375 32.51 14.46 -30.87
CA CYS A 375 32.12 15.70 -30.22
C CYS A 375 32.20 15.54 -28.71
N SER A 376 33.15 16.25 -28.13
CA SER A 376 33.22 16.60 -26.71
C SER A 376 32.00 17.43 -26.30
N VAL A 377 31.31 17.02 -25.24
CA VAL A 377 30.23 17.80 -24.62
C VAL A 377 30.78 18.52 -23.39
N GLU A 378 30.79 19.84 -23.45
CA GLU A 378 31.06 20.75 -22.33
C GLU A 378 29.74 20.95 -21.55
N TYR A 379 29.72 20.57 -20.27
CA TYR A 379 28.57 20.79 -19.40
C TYR A 379 28.62 22.21 -18.82
N VAL A 380 27.66 23.04 -19.23
CA VAL A 380 27.30 24.28 -18.53
C VAL A 380 26.18 23.95 -17.55
N TYR A 381 26.46 24.11 -16.27
CA TYR A 381 25.47 24.04 -15.20
C TYR A 381 24.54 25.25 -15.25
N VAL A 382 23.24 25.00 -15.17
CA VAL A 382 22.24 25.96 -14.70
C VAL A 382 21.44 25.29 -13.60
#